data_AF-A0A1B6L9G9-F1
#
_entry.id   AF-A0A1B6L9G9-F1
#
_cell.length_a   1.000
_cell.length_b   1.000
_cell.length_c   1.000
_cell.angle_alpha   90.00
_cell.angle_beta   90.00
_cell.angle_gamma   90.00
#
_symmetry.space_group_name_H-M   'P 1'
#
loop_
_entity.id
_entity.type
_entity.pdbx_description
1 polymer ?
#
loop_
_entity_poly.entity_id
_entity_poly.type
_entity_poly.pdbx_seq_one_letter_code
_entity_poly.pdbx_strand_id
1 'polypeptide(L)'
;DISVLSVISTQLQTIRSALLLRVKKFVFEGQQIALDNKVGIFITMNPGYAGRTELPESVKALFRPVVCIVPDLELICLIMLFSEGFLQAKVLAKKMTVLYKLACEQLSKQNHYDFGLRALKSVLVMAGELKRGSPELPENVVLMRALRDMNLPKFVFDDVPLFLGLIKDLFPGLECPRVSYPDFNSAVEKALVDAGYILLPIQVDKIVQMYETMMTRHSTMIVGPTGGGKSVVIRTLAQAQTALGLPTRIVTLNPKACSVIELYGVLDPDTRDWTDGLLSNIFRELNKPTDKAERRYILFDGDVDALWIENMNSVMDDNKLLTLANGERIRLLNHCALLFEVGDLKFASPATVSRAGMVYVDPKNLGYDPYWERWLTQLPRPEEDKENLTKYWETYVSPALDLILEGLTGMQQG
;
A
#
# COMPACT_ATOMS: atom_id res chain seq x y z
N ASP A 1 -12.31 22.31 -14.46
CA ASP A 1 -13.30 22.77 -15.45
C ASP A 1 -12.78 22.83 -16.87
N ILE A 2 -13.62 22.42 -17.81
CA ILE A 2 -13.35 22.46 -19.26
C ILE A 2 -13.08 23.90 -19.74
N SER A 3 -13.71 24.89 -19.10
CA SER A 3 -13.50 26.32 -19.38
C SER A 3 -12.04 26.75 -19.19
N VAL A 4 -11.38 26.29 -18.12
CA VAL A 4 -9.96 26.58 -17.84
C VAL A 4 -9.05 25.99 -18.92
N LEU A 5 -9.35 24.77 -19.39
CA LEU A 5 -8.57 24.12 -20.45
C LEU A 5 -8.67 24.86 -21.79
N SER A 6 -9.78 25.54 -22.04
CA SER A 6 -9.96 26.38 -23.23
C SER A 6 -9.02 27.59 -23.21
N VAL A 7 -8.91 28.29 -22.07
CA VAL A 7 -7.99 29.42 -21.89
C VAL A 7 -6.53 28.98 -22.03
N ILE A 8 -6.18 27.85 -21.41
CA ILE A 8 -4.84 27.25 -21.53
C ILE A 8 -4.50 26.95 -22.99
N SER A 9 -5.46 26.49 -23.79
CA SER A 9 -5.25 26.24 -25.23
C SER A 9 -4.76 27.49 -25.96
N THR A 10 -5.39 28.64 -25.71
CA THR A 10 -4.99 29.93 -26.31
C THR A 10 -3.62 30.38 -25.85
N GLN A 11 -3.31 30.21 -24.56
CA GLN A 11 -1.98 30.51 -24.00
C GLN A 11 -0.89 29.65 -24.67
N LEU A 12 -1.11 28.35 -24.79
CA LEU A 12 -0.19 27.41 -25.43
C LEU A 12 0.02 27.72 -26.92
N GLN A 13 -1.04 28.07 -27.64
CA GLN A 13 -0.95 28.51 -29.03
C GLN A 13 -0.12 29.79 -29.20
N THR A 14 -0.27 30.74 -28.29
CA THR A 14 0.50 31.99 -28.29
C THR A 14 1.99 31.71 -28.11
N ILE A 15 2.35 30.87 -27.13
CA ILE A 15 3.74 30.45 -26.87
C ILE A 15 4.30 29.68 -28.08
N ARG A 16 3.54 28.72 -28.61
CA ARG A 16 3.95 27.93 -29.79
C ARG A 16 4.20 28.81 -31.01
N SER A 17 3.33 29.77 -31.27
CA SER A 17 3.47 30.72 -32.40
C SER A 17 4.71 31.58 -32.23
N ALA A 18 4.97 32.08 -31.02
CA ALA A 18 6.17 32.85 -30.71
C ALA A 18 7.46 32.04 -30.94
N LEU A 19 7.47 30.75 -30.54
CA LEU A 19 8.58 29.83 -30.77
C LEU A 19 8.81 29.55 -32.27
N LEU A 20 7.74 29.29 -33.02
CA LEU A 20 7.81 29.03 -34.47
C LEU A 20 8.33 30.25 -35.24
N LEU A 21 7.89 31.46 -34.85
CA LEU A 21 8.33 32.72 -35.44
C LEU A 21 9.70 33.19 -34.92
N ARG A 22 10.29 32.51 -33.93
CA ARG A 22 11.58 32.84 -33.29
C ARG A 22 11.66 34.29 -32.81
N VAL A 23 10.58 34.83 -32.26
CA VAL A 23 10.54 36.20 -31.74
C VAL A 23 11.26 36.30 -30.39
N LYS A 24 11.97 37.40 -30.13
CA LYS A 24 12.67 37.62 -28.84
C LYS A 24 11.73 38.05 -27.71
N LYS A 25 10.62 38.71 -28.06
CA LYS A 25 9.57 39.14 -27.15
C LYS A 25 8.22 38.88 -27.80
N PHE A 26 7.23 38.52 -27.00
CA PHE A 26 5.85 38.33 -27.46
C PHE A 26 4.89 38.83 -26.40
N VAL A 27 3.65 39.09 -26.82
CA VAL A 27 2.58 39.50 -25.90
C VAL A 27 1.93 38.24 -25.34
N PHE A 28 1.97 38.09 -24.02
CA PHE A 28 1.32 37.01 -23.29
C PHE A 28 0.40 37.63 -22.24
N GLU A 29 -0.89 37.30 -22.28
CA GLU A 29 -1.92 37.87 -21.38
C GLU A 29 -1.90 39.41 -21.29
N GLY A 30 -1.65 40.07 -22.42
CA GLY A 30 -1.61 41.53 -22.51
C GLY A 30 -0.28 42.18 -22.07
N GLN A 31 0.68 41.39 -21.57
CA GLN A 31 2.01 41.89 -21.20
C GLN A 31 3.08 41.45 -22.20
N GLN A 32 4.03 42.34 -22.51
CA GLN A 32 5.16 42.00 -23.37
C GLN A 32 6.26 41.31 -22.56
N ILE A 33 6.45 40.02 -22.81
CA ILE A 33 7.43 39.19 -22.11
C ILE A 33 8.55 38.74 -23.06
N ALA A 34 9.73 38.47 -22.50
CA ALA A 34 10.84 37.88 -23.26
C ALA A 34 10.60 36.38 -23.46
N LEU A 35 10.89 35.87 -24.66
CA LEU A 35 10.76 34.45 -24.98
C LEU A 35 12.08 33.72 -24.69
N ASP A 36 12.03 32.68 -23.85
CA ASP A 36 13.10 31.69 -23.74
C ASP A 36 12.90 30.59 -24.78
N ASN A 37 13.90 30.39 -25.66
CA ASN A 37 13.85 29.38 -26.71
C ASN A 37 14.13 27.96 -26.21
N LYS A 38 14.46 27.78 -24.93
CA LYS A 38 14.68 26.48 -24.28
C LYS A 38 13.43 25.90 -23.62
N VAL A 39 12.29 26.60 -23.69
CA VAL A 39 11.05 26.12 -23.09
C VAL A 39 10.48 24.92 -23.87
N GLY A 40 10.01 23.92 -23.14
CA GLY A 40 9.30 22.76 -23.67
C GLY A 40 8.14 22.39 -22.75
N ILE A 41 7.00 22.04 -23.35
CA ILE A 41 5.77 21.73 -22.60
C ILE A 41 5.41 20.28 -22.90
N PHE A 42 5.30 19.48 -21.84
CA PHE A 42 4.98 18.07 -21.90
C PHE A 42 3.78 17.78 -21.01
N ILE A 43 2.89 16.91 -21.48
CA ILE A 43 1.75 16.44 -20.73
C ILE A 43 1.77 14.92 -20.69
N THR A 44 1.39 14.36 -19.55
CA THR A 44 1.19 12.92 -19.39
C THR A 44 -0.28 12.68 -19.07
N MET A 45 -0.94 11.82 -19.84
CA MET A 45 -2.33 11.46 -19.63
C MET A 45 -2.47 9.94 -19.59
N ASN A 46 -3.34 9.45 -18.71
CA ASN A 46 -3.78 8.06 -18.69
C ASN A 46 -5.24 8.04 -19.20
N PRO A 47 -5.50 7.60 -20.44
CA PRO A 47 -6.86 7.49 -20.97
C PRO A 47 -7.73 6.59 -20.10
N GLY A 48 -9.02 6.93 -19.94
CA GLY A 48 -9.98 6.08 -19.22
C GLY A 48 -9.79 6.01 -17.69
N TYR A 49 -8.95 6.87 -17.11
CA TYR A 49 -8.78 6.94 -15.66
C TYR A 49 -10.02 7.58 -15.02
N ALA A 50 -10.74 6.82 -14.20
CA ALA A 50 -11.94 7.27 -13.50
C ALA A 50 -11.68 8.56 -12.71
N GLY A 51 -12.62 9.50 -12.72
CA GLY A 51 -12.49 10.78 -12.02
C GLY A 51 -11.78 11.90 -12.80
N ARG A 52 -11.20 11.60 -13.97
CA ARG A 52 -10.54 12.62 -14.82
C ARG A 52 -11.35 12.91 -16.07
N THR A 53 -11.48 14.19 -16.40
CA THR A 53 -12.03 14.65 -17.67
C THR A 53 -11.02 14.50 -18.78
N GLU A 54 -11.44 14.00 -19.94
CA GLU A 54 -10.59 14.01 -21.12
C GLU A 54 -10.21 15.43 -21.55
N LEU A 55 -9.02 15.55 -22.13
CA LEU A 55 -8.56 16.80 -22.71
C LEU A 55 -9.39 17.16 -23.95
N PRO A 56 -9.80 18.43 -24.12
CA PRO A 56 -10.46 18.89 -25.34
C PRO A 56 -9.59 18.64 -26.59
N GLU A 57 -10.23 18.31 -27.71
CA GLU A 57 -9.53 18.07 -28.98
C GLU A 57 -8.69 19.28 -29.43
N SER A 58 -9.15 20.50 -29.15
CA SER A 58 -8.39 21.72 -29.45
C SER A 58 -7.04 21.80 -28.73
N VAL A 59 -6.96 21.24 -27.52
CA VAL A 59 -5.71 21.13 -26.76
C VAL A 59 -4.90 19.94 -27.25
N LYS A 60 -5.53 18.78 -27.46
CA LYS A 60 -4.86 17.58 -27.99
C LYS A 60 -4.13 17.86 -29.32
N ALA A 61 -4.73 18.66 -30.20
CA ALA A 61 -4.15 19.08 -31.48
C ALA A 61 -2.84 19.90 -31.36
N LEU A 62 -2.54 20.46 -30.19
CA LEU A 62 -1.29 21.20 -29.94
C LEU A 62 -0.11 20.28 -29.61
N PHE A 63 -0.38 19.03 -29.24
CA PHE A 63 0.63 18.08 -28.80
C PHE A 63 0.88 16.98 -29.81
N ARG A 64 2.10 16.44 -29.80
CA ARG A 64 2.43 15.22 -30.53
C ARG A 64 2.15 14.02 -29.62
N PRO A 65 1.22 13.12 -29.96
CA PRO A 65 0.95 11.95 -29.13
C PRO A 65 2.13 10.98 -29.20
N VAL A 66 2.49 10.43 -28.04
CA VAL A 66 3.45 9.34 -27.88
C VAL A 66 2.77 8.29 -27.03
N VAL A 67 2.72 7.05 -27.53
CA VAL A 67 2.04 5.96 -26.83
C VAL A 67 3.07 5.03 -26.21
N CYS A 68 3.07 4.96 -24.89
CA CYS A 68 3.95 4.08 -24.11
C CYS A 68 3.13 2.87 -23.61
N ILE A 69 2.98 1.82 -24.43
CA ILE A 69 2.05 0.72 -24.15
C ILE A 69 2.68 -0.38 -23.30
N VAL A 70 3.78 -0.98 -23.75
CA VAL A 70 4.38 -2.15 -23.10
C VAL A 70 5.84 -1.87 -22.76
N PRO A 71 6.21 -1.81 -21.47
CA PRO A 71 7.60 -1.73 -21.06
C PRO A 71 8.29 -3.09 -21.21
N ASP A 72 9.58 -3.08 -21.53
CA ASP A 72 10.42 -4.28 -21.48
C ASP A 72 10.82 -4.57 -20.04
N LEU A 73 10.04 -5.42 -19.36
CA LEU A 73 10.25 -5.76 -17.96
C LEU A 73 11.56 -6.53 -17.73
N GLU A 74 11.99 -7.35 -18.68
CA GLU A 74 13.19 -8.18 -18.53
C GLU A 74 14.45 -7.31 -18.60
N LEU A 75 14.51 -6.40 -19.56
CA LEU A 75 15.61 -5.45 -19.68
C LEU A 75 15.69 -4.52 -18.46
N ILE A 76 14.55 -4.03 -17.97
CA ILE A 76 14.51 -3.19 -16.77
C ILE A 76 15.00 -3.98 -15.54
N CYS A 77 14.51 -5.21 -15.32
CA CYS A 77 14.98 -6.07 -14.24
C CYS A 77 16.49 -6.29 -14.31
N LEU A 78 17.00 -6.59 -15.51
CA LEU A 78 18.41 -6.85 -15.75
C LEU A 78 19.28 -5.66 -15.33
N ILE A 79 18.95 -4.46 -15.83
CA ILE A 79 19.71 -3.23 -15.53
C ILE A 79 19.64 -2.92 -14.03
N MET A 80 18.47 -3.07 -13.41
CA MET A 80 18.30 -2.83 -11.99
C MET A 80 19.09 -3.82 -11.12
N LEU A 81 19.02 -5.12 -11.40
CA LEU A 81 19.80 -6.13 -10.68
C LEU A 81 21.30 -5.88 -10.82
N PHE A 82 21.78 -5.51 -12.02
CA PHE A 82 23.18 -5.12 -12.20
C PHE A 82 23.55 -3.90 -11.36
N SER A 83 22.69 -2.88 -11.29
CA SER A 83 22.93 -1.69 -10.47
C SER A 83 22.96 -1.98 -8.97
N GLU A 84 22.26 -3.03 -8.52
CA GLU A 84 22.26 -3.49 -7.13
C GLU A 84 23.42 -4.46 -6.80
N GLY A 85 24.29 -4.77 -7.78
CA GLY A 85 25.50 -5.56 -7.60
C GLY A 85 25.35 -7.07 -7.87
N PHE A 86 24.28 -7.50 -8.55
CA PHE A 86 24.08 -8.90 -8.92
C PHE A 86 24.92 -9.28 -10.15
N LEU A 87 25.70 -10.36 -10.05
CA LEU A 87 26.52 -10.90 -11.14
C LEU A 87 25.70 -11.81 -12.07
N GLN A 88 24.72 -12.56 -11.54
CA GLN A 88 23.85 -13.46 -12.30
C GLN A 88 22.56 -12.78 -12.78
N ALA A 89 22.56 -11.45 -12.88
CA ALA A 89 21.39 -10.62 -13.18
C ALA A 89 20.60 -11.07 -14.41
N LYS A 90 21.26 -11.57 -15.47
CA LYS A 90 20.59 -12.04 -16.70
C LYS A 90 19.65 -13.23 -16.46
N VAL A 91 20.12 -14.24 -15.73
CA VAL A 91 19.30 -15.44 -15.44
C VAL A 91 18.20 -15.07 -14.45
N LEU A 92 18.53 -14.26 -13.45
CA LEU A 92 17.63 -13.82 -12.39
C LEU A 92 16.49 -12.92 -12.90
N ALA A 93 16.79 -11.99 -13.81
CA ALA A 93 15.80 -11.13 -14.45
C ALA A 93 14.75 -11.95 -15.21
N LYS A 94 15.20 -12.93 -16.02
CA LYS A 94 14.29 -13.83 -16.75
C LYS A 94 13.42 -14.65 -15.80
N LYS A 95 13.99 -15.16 -14.70
CA LYS A 95 13.21 -15.89 -13.69
C LYS A 95 12.13 -14.99 -13.08
N MET A 96 12.50 -13.78 -12.66
CA MET A 96 11.58 -12.82 -12.05
C MET A 96 10.41 -12.45 -12.99
N THR A 97 10.70 -12.14 -14.25
CA THR A 97 9.64 -11.77 -15.21
C THR A 97 8.71 -12.93 -15.52
N VAL A 98 9.24 -14.16 -15.64
CA VAL A 98 8.43 -15.37 -15.80
C VAL A 98 7.54 -15.59 -14.58
N LEU A 99 8.07 -15.44 -13.36
CA LEU A 99 7.26 -15.57 -12.14
C LEU A 99 6.09 -14.60 -12.12
N TYR A 100 6.34 -13.31 -12.39
CA TYR A 100 5.29 -12.28 -12.37
C TYR A 100 4.24 -12.52 -13.46
N LYS A 101 4.68 -12.97 -14.64
CA LYS A 101 3.78 -13.36 -15.72
C LYS A 101 2.88 -14.54 -15.30
N LEU A 102 3.47 -15.62 -14.77
CA LEU A 102 2.74 -16.80 -14.31
C LEU A 102 1.80 -16.47 -13.15
N ALA A 103 2.25 -15.67 -12.17
CA ALA A 103 1.43 -15.24 -11.05
C ALA A 103 0.21 -14.42 -11.53
N CYS A 104 0.38 -13.54 -12.52
CA CYS A 104 -0.71 -12.77 -13.10
C CYS A 104 -1.72 -13.65 -13.89
N GLU A 105 -1.25 -14.76 -14.48
CA GLU A 105 -2.08 -15.66 -15.29
C GLU A 105 -2.77 -16.75 -14.48
N GLN A 106 -2.15 -17.24 -13.40
CA GLN A 106 -2.62 -18.41 -12.63
C GLN A 106 -3.32 -18.06 -11.31
N LEU A 107 -2.96 -16.94 -10.66
CA LEU A 107 -3.59 -16.55 -9.40
C LEU A 107 -4.96 -15.91 -9.65
N SER A 108 -5.79 -15.87 -8.61
CA SER A 108 -7.09 -15.23 -8.70
C SER A 108 -6.98 -13.73 -9.00
N LYS A 109 -7.96 -13.18 -9.72
CA LYS A 109 -7.99 -11.74 -10.06
C LYS A 109 -8.50 -10.92 -8.89
N GLN A 110 -7.59 -10.37 -8.09
CA GLN A 110 -7.90 -9.50 -6.96
C GLN A 110 -7.57 -8.03 -7.26
N ASN A 111 -8.40 -7.10 -6.78
CA ASN A 111 -8.19 -5.65 -7.00
C ASN A 111 -6.95 -5.08 -6.32
N HIS A 112 -6.44 -5.77 -5.28
CA HIS A 112 -5.27 -5.36 -4.52
C HIS A 112 -3.97 -6.01 -5.01
N TYR A 113 -4.03 -6.89 -6.02
CA TYR A 113 -2.84 -7.47 -6.62
C TYR A 113 -2.18 -6.47 -7.56
N ASP A 114 -0.87 -6.25 -7.35
CA ASP A 114 -0.05 -5.39 -8.21
C ASP A 114 1.21 -6.14 -8.65
N PHE A 115 1.22 -6.49 -9.94
CA PHE A 115 2.35 -7.06 -10.66
C PHE A 115 3.00 -6.03 -11.62
N GLY A 116 2.69 -4.74 -11.46
CA GLY A 116 3.21 -3.67 -12.28
C GLY A 116 4.66 -3.28 -11.97
N LEU A 117 5.16 -2.32 -12.73
CA LEU A 117 6.55 -1.83 -12.64
C LEU A 117 6.95 -1.31 -11.24
N ARG A 118 6.02 -0.68 -10.49
CA ARG A 118 6.32 -0.18 -9.15
C ARG A 118 6.56 -1.31 -8.15
N ALA A 119 5.72 -2.34 -8.18
CA ALA A 119 5.90 -3.54 -7.37
C ALA A 119 7.23 -4.23 -7.73
N LEU A 120 7.51 -4.37 -9.03
CA LEU A 120 8.75 -4.93 -9.54
C LEU A 120 9.99 -4.15 -9.07
N LYS A 121 10.00 -2.82 -9.22
CA LYS A 121 11.06 -1.93 -8.71
C LYS A 121 11.27 -2.14 -7.21
N SER A 122 10.19 -2.25 -6.42
CA SER A 122 10.26 -2.39 -4.96
C SER A 122 10.92 -3.70 -4.55
N VAL A 123 10.61 -4.81 -5.23
CA VAL A 123 11.26 -6.10 -4.98
C VAL A 123 12.75 -6.02 -5.30
N LEU A 124 13.13 -5.38 -6.41
CA LEU A 124 14.52 -5.29 -6.85
C LEU A 124 15.38 -4.46 -5.88
N VAL A 125 14.85 -3.33 -5.40
CA VAL A 125 15.52 -2.51 -4.38
C VAL A 125 15.69 -3.31 -3.08
N MET A 126 14.64 -4.00 -2.62
CA MET A 126 14.72 -4.86 -1.44
C MET A 126 15.73 -6.00 -1.61
N ALA A 127 15.79 -6.63 -2.79
CA ALA A 127 16.77 -7.66 -3.09
C ALA A 127 18.21 -7.12 -3.00
N GLY A 128 18.44 -5.88 -3.45
CA GLY A 128 19.72 -5.19 -3.30
C GLY A 128 20.09 -4.92 -1.83
N GLU A 129 19.13 -4.46 -1.03
CA GLU A 129 19.33 -4.26 0.42
C GLU A 129 19.66 -5.58 1.13
N LEU A 130 18.92 -6.64 0.83
CA LEU A 130 19.17 -7.98 1.36
C LEU A 130 20.54 -8.52 0.93
N LYS A 131 20.97 -8.27 -0.32
CA LYS A 131 22.28 -8.69 -0.80
C LYS A 131 23.41 -7.97 -0.06
N ARG A 132 23.25 -6.67 0.20
CA ARG A 132 24.22 -5.88 0.99
C ARG A 132 24.26 -6.32 2.45
N GLY A 133 23.10 -6.64 3.04
CA GLY A 133 22.99 -7.12 4.42
C GLY A 133 23.47 -8.55 4.62
N SER A 134 23.53 -9.36 3.55
CA SER A 134 24.02 -10.75 3.60
C SER A 134 24.83 -11.10 2.35
N PRO A 135 26.07 -10.60 2.24
CA PRO A 135 26.90 -10.75 1.04
C PRO A 135 27.20 -12.21 0.68
N GLU A 136 27.32 -13.07 1.70
CA GLU A 136 27.63 -14.50 1.57
C GLU A 136 26.47 -15.33 0.99
N LEU A 137 25.23 -14.80 1.03
CA LEU A 137 24.10 -15.55 0.50
C LEU A 137 24.14 -15.61 -1.03
N PRO A 138 23.87 -16.79 -1.61
CA PRO A 138 23.69 -16.95 -3.05
C PRO A 138 22.63 -15.99 -3.60
N GLU A 139 22.92 -15.35 -4.73
CA GLU A 139 22.05 -14.32 -5.33
C GLU A 139 20.64 -14.81 -5.65
N ASN A 140 20.52 -16.08 -6.05
CA ASN A 140 19.25 -16.74 -6.30
C ASN A 140 18.40 -16.87 -5.03
N VAL A 141 19.00 -17.19 -3.87
CA VAL A 141 18.31 -17.27 -2.58
C VAL A 141 17.87 -15.88 -2.14
N VAL A 142 18.72 -14.87 -2.30
CA VAL A 142 18.40 -13.47 -1.96
C VAL A 142 17.20 -12.98 -2.79
N LEU A 143 17.20 -13.23 -4.11
CA LEU A 143 16.08 -12.82 -4.96
C LEU A 143 14.80 -13.59 -4.63
N MET A 144 14.89 -14.91 -4.45
CA MET A 144 13.74 -15.75 -4.05
C MET A 144 13.10 -15.24 -2.75
N ARG A 145 13.93 -14.85 -1.77
CA ARG A 145 13.49 -14.25 -0.51
C ARG A 145 12.75 -12.94 -0.73
N ALA A 146 13.35 -11.99 -1.45
CA ALA A 146 12.73 -10.70 -1.73
C ALA A 146 11.38 -10.86 -2.46
N LEU A 147 11.31 -11.79 -3.43
CA LEU A 147 10.08 -12.11 -4.15
C LEU A 147 9.00 -12.68 -3.24
N ARG A 148 9.36 -13.59 -2.33
CA ARG A 148 8.42 -14.19 -1.40
C ARG A 148 7.92 -13.16 -0.40
N ASP A 149 8.83 -12.50 0.31
CA ASP A 149 8.49 -11.67 1.47
C ASP A 149 7.71 -10.40 1.06
N MET A 150 7.95 -9.85 -0.14
CA MET A 150 7.22 -8.68 -0.66
C MET A 150 5.82 -9.02 -1.21
N ASN A 151 5.58 -10.27 -1.65
CA ASN A 151 4.31 -10.65 -2.31
C ASN A 151 3.39 -11.48 -1.42
N LEU A 152 3.94 -12.34 -0.56
CA LEU A 152 3.17 -13.17 0.35
C LEU A 152 2.16 -12.39 1.21
N PRO A 153 2.47 -11.18 1.73
CA PRO A 153 1.51 -10.43 2.52
C PRO A 153 0.25 -10.03 1.76
N LYS A 154 0.32 -9.97 0.42
CA LYS A 154 -0.77 -9.50 -0.44
C LYS A 154 -1.79 -10.57 -0.77
N PHE A 155 -1.42 -11.84 -0.71
CA PHE A 155 -2.24 -12.92 -1.25
C PHE A 155 -3.36 -13.35 -0.31
N VAL A 156 -4.49 -13.72 -0.92
CA VAL A 156 -5.60 -14.38 -0.23
C VAL A 156 -5.23 -15.81 0.14
N PHE A 157 -5.98 -16.41 1.09
CA PHE A 157 -5.68 -17.75 1.62
C PHE A 157 -5.47 -18.80 0.51
N ASP A 158 -6.36 -18.85 -0.48
CA ASP A 158 -6.37 -19.87 -1.53
C ASP A 158 -5.20 -19.71 -2.54
N ASP A 159 -4.66 -18.50 -2.71
CA ASP A 159 -3.59 -18.20 -3.67
C ASP A 159 -2.17 -18.39 -3.09
N VAL A 160 -2.04 -18.38 -1.76
CA VAL A 160 -0.74 -18.55 -1.08
C VAL A 160 -0.06 -19.87 -1.48
N PRO A 161 -0.72 -21.05 -1.44
CA PRO A 161 -0.10 -22.31 -1.85
C PRO A 161 0.30 -22.32 -3.33
N LEU A 162 -0.51 -21.72 -4.21
CA LEU A 162 -0.24 -21.63 -5.65
C LEU A 162 1.03 -20.81 -5.90
N PHE A 163 1.16 -19.64 -5.27
CA PHE A 163 2.35 -18.80 -5.41
C PHE A 163 3.61 -19.48 -4.87
N LEU A 164 3.52 -20.16 -3.72
CA LEU A 164 4.65 -20.92 -3.17
C LEU A 164 5.06 -22.08 -4.09
N GLY A 165 4.10 -22.72 -4.77
CA GLY A 165 4.35 -23.69 -5.83
C GLY A 165 5.15 -23.09 -6.99
N LEU A 166 4.70 -21.95 -7.52
CA LEU A 166 5.40 -21.22 -8.58
C LEU A 166 6.84 -20.85 -8.21
N ILE A 167 7.05 -20.40 -6.97
CA ILE A 167 8.38 -20.11 -6.44
C ILE A 167 9.25 -21.38 -6.43
N LYS A 168 8.71 -22.50 -5.93
CA LYS A 168 9.44 -23.78 -5.84
C LYS A 168 9.84 -24.32 -7.21
N ASP A 169 8.98 -24.19 -8.21
CA ASP A 169 9.25 -24.63 -9.59
C ASP A 169 10.37 -23.80 -10.24
N LEU A 170 10.41 -22.50 -9.96
CA LEU A 170 11.38 -21.57 -10.53
C LEU A 170 12.75 -21.60 -9.81
N PHE A 171 12.74 -21.95 -8.52
CA PHE A 171 13.89 -22.03 -7.63
C PHE A 171 13.99 -23.42 -6.97
N PRO A 172 14.21 -24.49 -7.76
CA PRO A 172 14.22 -25.85 -7.24
C PRO A 172 15.40 -26.08 -6.30
N GLY A 173 15.15 -26.79 -5.19
CA GLY A 173 16.19 -27.17 -4.22
C GLY A 173 16.73 -26.03 -3.36
N LEU A 174 16.10 -24.85 -3.39
CA LEU A 174 16.46 -23.74 -2.51
C LEU A 174 15.52 -23.69 -1.31
N GLU A 175 16.09 -23.76 -0.12
CA GLU A 175 15.38 -23.41 1.11
C GLU A 175 15.59 -21.93 1.41
N CYS A 176 14.49 -21.23 1.71
CA CYS A 176 14.53 -19.80 1.95
C CYS A 176 14.31 -19.53 3.45
N PRO A 177 15.37 -19.34 4.25
CA PRO A 177 15.24 -19.04 5.66
C PRO A 177 14.56 -17.67 5.84
N ARG A 178 13.50 -17.64 6.64
CA ARG A 178 12.85 -16.38 7.04
C ARG A 178 13.81 -15.53 7.87
N VAL A 179 13.73 -14.20 7.72
CA VAL A 179 14.30 -13.30 8.73
C VAL A 179 13.48 -13.50 10.00
N SER A 180 14.15 -13.76 11.11
CA SER A 180 13.51 -13.66 12.40
C SER A 180 13.85 -12.29 12.99
N TYR A 181 12.85 -11.65 13.60
CA TYR A 181 13.05 -10.50 14.48
C TYR A 181 12.68 -10.96 15.90
N PRO A 182 13.58 -11.64 16.63
CA PRO A 182 13.23 -12.30 17.89
C PRO A 182 12.66 -11.32 18.90
N ASP A 183 13.32 -10.16 19.07
CA ASP A 183 12.88 -9.12 20.01
C ASP A 183 11.50 -8.57 19.66
N PHE A 184 11.23 -8.37 18.37
CA PHE A 184 9.94 -7.88 17.90
C PHE A 184 8.84 -8.93 18.02
N ASN A 185 9.13 -10.19 17.67
CA ASN A 185 8.19 -11.29 17.83
C ASN A 185 7.80 -11.47 19.31
N SER A 186 8.77 -11.46 20.22
CA SER A 186 8.51 -11.52 21.66
C SER A 186 7.70 -10.33 22.17
N ALA A 187 7.97 -9.12 21.65
CA ALA A 187 7.18 -7.93 21.99
C ALA A 187 5.73 -8.02 21.48
N VAL A 188 5.52 -8.55 20.28
CA VAL A 188 4.19 -8.78 19.68
C VAL A 188 3.40 -9.81 20.49
N GLU A 189 4.01 -10.96 20.80
CA GLU A 189 3.38 -12.00 21.61
C GLU A 189 2.97 -11.46 22.98
N LYS A 190 3.88 -10.73 23.64
CA LYS A 190 3.59 -10.08 24.91
C LYS A 190 2.43 -9.08 24.81
N ALA A 191 2.43 -8.22 23.79
CA ALA A 191 1.36 -7.24 23.59
C ALA A 191 -0.01 -7.90 23.36
N LEU A 192 -0.07 -9.03 22.65
CA LEU A 192 -1.30 -9.81 22.47
C LEU A 192 -1.79 -10.40 23.79
N VAL A 193 -0.89 -11.01 24.57
CA VAL A 193 -1.22 -11.61 25.88
C VAL A 193 -1.68 -10.54 26.87
N ASP A 194 -0.99 -9.41 26.95
CA ASP A 194 -1.33 -8.30 27.85
C ASP A 194 -2.72 -7.71 27.53
N ALA A 195 -3.14 -7.75 26.25
CA ALA A 195 -4.48 -7.34 25.82
C ALA A 195 -5.54 -8.48 25.89
N GLY A 196 -5.14 -9.64 26.44
CA GLY A 196 -6.00 -10.80 26.64
C GLY A 196 -6.46 -11.46 25.33
N TYR A 197 -5.62 -11.44 24.29
CA TYR A 197 -5.85 -12.19 23.05
C TYR A 197 -5.20 -13.57 23.12
N ILE A 198 -5.74 -14.51 22.33
CA ILE A 198 -5.13 -15.81 22.09
C ILE A 198 -3.97 -15.65 21.11
N LEU A 199 -2.85 -16.34 21.39
CA LEU A 199 -1.68 -16.32 20.52
C LEU A 199 -1.90 -17.23 19.32
N LEU A 200 -2.02 -16.62 18.14
CA LEU A 200 -2.14 -17.31 16.87
C LEU A 200 -0.90 -17.01 16.03
N PRO A 201 -0.10 -18.03 15.65
CA PRO A 201 1.11 -17.81 14.85
C PRO A 201 0.84 -17.06 13.54
N ILE A 202 -0.31 -17.31 12.90
CA ILE A 202 -0.70 -16.64 11.66
C ILE A 202 -0.95 -15.13 11.89
N GLN A 203 -1.55 -14.76 13.03
CA GLN A 203 -1.79 -13.36 13.37
C GLN A 203 -0.47 -12.64 13.71
N VAL A 204 0.43 -13.32 14.43
CA VAL A 204 1.79 -12.80 14.68
C VAL A 204 2.53 -12.60 13.36
N ASP A 205 2.46 -13.56 12.44
CA ASP A 205 3.06 -13.44 11.11
C ASP A 205 2.53 -12.23 10.35
N LYS A 206 1.21 -11.96 10.42
CA LYS A 206 0.61 -10.77 9.78
C LYS A 206 1.09 -9.45 10.37
N ILE A 207 1.33 -9.40 11.69
CA ILE A 207 1.88 -8.21 12.36
C ILE A 207 3.34 -7.98 11.91
N VAL A 208 4.13 -9.05 11.78
CA VAL A 208 5.50 -8.97 11.27
C VAL A 208 5.52 -8.55 9.80
N GLN A 209 4.67 -9.14 8.96
CA GLN A 209 4.53 -8.74 7.55
C GLN A 209 4.14 -7.26 7.41
N MET A 210 3.25 -6.77 8.27
CA MET A 210 2.91 -5.34 8.31
C MET A 210 4.12 -4.49 8.70
N TYR A 211 4.88 -4.89 9.72
CA TYR A 211 6.09 -4.20 10.13
C TYR A 211 7.12 -4.11 8.99
N GLU A 212 7.43 -5.23 8.33
CA GLU A 212 8.34 -5.29 7.18
C GLU A 212 7.85 -4.43 6.01
N THR A 213 6.55 -4.46 5.73
CA THR A 213 5.93 -3.63 4.69
C THR A 213 6.09 -2.13 5.00
N MET A 214 5.96 -1.74 6.26
CA MET A 214 6.13 -0.35 6.70
C MET A 214 7.59 0.13 6.70
N MET A 215 8.56 -0.78 6.79
CA MET A 215 9.97 -0.43 6.65
C MET A 215 10.31 -0.01 5.22
N THR A 216 9.66 -0.64 4.23
CA THR A 216 9.90 -0.35 2.80
C THR A 216 9.01 0.76 2.25
N ARG A 217 7.77 0.89 2.75
CA ARG A 217 6.79 1.89 2.27
C ARG A 217 6.20 2.67 3.44
N HIS A 218 6.19 3.99 3.33
CA HIS A 218 5.60 4.87 4.35
C HIS A 218 4.07 4.91 4.30
N SER A 219 3.45 4.35 3.25
CA SER A 219 1.99 4.23 3.12
C SER A 219 1.64 2.75 3.01
N THR A 220 0.79 2.23 3.89
CA THR A 220 0.43 0.81 3.95
C THR A 220 -1.07 0.63 4.11
N MET A 221 -1.66 -0.21 3.26
CA MET A 221 -3.07 -0.59 3.28
C MET A 221 -3.21 -1.99 3.85
N ILE A 222 -4.07 -2.12 4.85
CA ILE A 222 -4.47 -3.39 5.44
C ILE A 222 -5.88 -3.68 4.94
N VAL A 223 -5.96 -4.66 4.06
CA VAL A 223 -7.17 -4.99 3.31
C VAL A 223 -7.71 -6.31 3.82
N GLY A 224 -9.02 -6.40 3.94
CA GLY A 224 -9.66 -7.67 4.22
C GLY A 224 -11.10 -7.48 4.70
N PRO A 225 -11.93 -8.52 4.59
CA PRO A 225 -13.29 -8.45 5.09
C PRO A 225 -13.35 -8.23 6.61
N THR A 226 -14.56 -7.97 7.09
CA THR A 226 -14.84 -7.90 8.53
C THR A 226 -14.50 -9.23 9.20
N GLY A 227 -14.02 -9.19 10.44
CA GLY A 227 -13.68 -10.39 11.21
C GLY A 227 -12.26 -10.94 11.00
N GLY A 228 -11.43 -10.29 10.17
CA GLY A 228 -10.01 -10.68 10.02
C GLY A 228 -9.07 -10.17 11.14
N GLY A 229 -9.56 -9.32 12.06
CA GLY A 229 -8.71 -8.77 13.12
C GLY A 229 -7.75 -7.66 12.67
N LYS A 230 -8.05 -6.94 11.57
CA LYS A 230 -7.24 -5.82 11.04
C LYS A 230 -6.87 -4.78 12.09
N SER A 231 -7.86 -4.26 12.82
CA SER A 231 -7.62 -3.28 13.88
C SER A 231 -6.73 -3.82 15.00
N VAL A 232 -6.79 -5.13 15.27
CA VAL A 232 -5.91 -5.79 16.25
C VAL A 232 -4.47 -5.79 15.73
N VAL A 233 -4.24 -6.18 14.47
CA VAL A 233 -2.90 -6.13 13.84
C VAL A 233 -2.27 -4.75 14.00
N ILE A 234 -3.03 -3.68 13.67
CA ILE A 234 -2.55 -2.30 13.72
C ILE A 234 -2.20 -1.87 15.15
N ARG A 235 -3.11 -2.13 16.10
CA ARG A 235 -2.93 -1.72 17.50
C ARG A 235 -1.78 -2.48 18.16
N THR A 236 -1.69 -3.79 17.94
CA THR A 236 -0.62 -4.63 18.47
C THR A 236 0.73 -4.22 17.92
N LEU A 237 0.83 -3.86 16.63
CA LEU A 237 2.07 -3.31 16.07
C LEU A 237 2.56 -2.08 16.84
N ALA A 238 1.68 -1.11 17.09
CA ALA A 238 2.06 0.11 17.81
C ALA A 238 2.44 -0.16 19.27
N GLN A 239 1.73 -1.09 19.94
CA GLN A 239 2.07 -1.52 21.29
C GLN A 239 3.43 -2.22 21.34
N ALA A 240 3.71 -3.12 20.41
CA ALA A 240 4.99 -3.84 20.31
C ALA A 240 6.15 -2.87 20.06
N GLN A 241 6.00 -1.91 19.15
CA GLN A 241 7.00 -0.86 18.93
C GLN A 241 7.25 -0.02 20.18
N THR A 242 6.19 0.35 20.89
CA THR A 242 6.28 1.11 22.14
C THR A 242 7.01 0.31 23.22
N ALA A 243 6.76 -1.00 23.32
CA ALA A 243 7.45 -1.90 24.25
C ALA A 243 8.95 -2.05 23.95
N LEU A 244 9.35 -1.90 22.68
CA LEU A 244 10.75 -1.88 22.24
C LEU A 244 11.43 -0.50 22.40
N GLY A 245 10.79 0.46 23.06
CA GLY A 245 11.37 1.79 23.29
C GLY A 245 11.19 2.76 22.12
N LEU A 246 10.30 2.47 21.18
CA LEU A 246 9.87 3.39 20.12
C LEU A 246 8.40 3.76 20.33
N PRO A 247 8.10 4.81 21.12
CA PRO A 247 6.72 5.22 21.35
C PRO A 247 5.98 5.46 20.03
N THR A 248 4.90 4.72 19.80
CA THR A 248 4.12 4.82 18.57
C THR A 248 2.74 5.39 18.87
N ARG A 249 2.47 6.58 18.32
CA ARG A 249 1.16 7.24 18.41
C ARG A 249 0.37 7.03 17.13
N ILE A 250 -0.86 6.56 17.25
CA ILE A 250 -1.82 6.48 16.13
C ILE A 250 -2.87 7.58 16.29
N VAL A 251 -3.14 8.33 15.23
CA VAL A 251 -4.30 9.22 15.12
C VAL A 251 -5.23 8.66 14.05
N THR A 252 -6.41 8.25 14.48
CA THR A 252 -7.42 7.65 13.61
C THR A 252 -8.38 8.70 13.10
N LEU A 253 -8.70 8.65 11.81
CA LEU A 253 -9.78 9.42 11.19
C LEU A 253 -10.57 8.55 10.23
N ASN A 254 -11.86 8.85 10.09
CA ASN A 254 -12.68 8.29 9.03
C ASN A 254 -12.79 9.33 7.89
N PRO A 255 -12.15 9.11 6.73
CA PRO A 255 -12.14 10.08 5.64
C PRO A 255 -13.52 10.31 5.02
N LYS A 256 -14.44 9.35 5.15
CA LYS A 256 -15.82 9.42 4.64
C LYS A 256 -16.78 10.15 5.56
N ALA A 257 -16.39 10.40 6.81
CA ALA A 257 -17.24 11.10 7.78
C ALA A 257 -17.35 12.60 7.49
N CYS A 258 -16.48 13.15 6.66
CA CYS A 258 -16.44 14.55 6.29
C CYS A 258 -16.43 14.71 4.76
N SER A 259 -16.83 15.88 4.28
CA SER A 259 -16.65 16.22 2.86
C SER A 259 -15.15 16.37 2.52
N VAL A 260 -14.80 16.25 1.24
CA VAL A 260 -13.41 16.45 0.77
C VAL A 260 -12.89 17.84 1.12
N ILE A 261 -13.76 18.84 1.09
CA ILE A 261 -13.47 20.23 1.47
C ILE A 261 -13.13 20.32 2.96
N GLU A 262 -13.94 19.74 3.84
CA GLU A 262 -13.66 19.74 5.29
C GLU A 262 -12.43 18.89 5.64
N LEU A 263 -12.13 17.86 4.84
CA LEU A 263 -10.97 16.99 5.05
C LEU A 263 -9.66 17.70 4.71
N TYR A 264 -9.55 18.32 3.53
CA TYR A 264 -8.30 18.92 3.05
C TYR A 264 -8.18 20.42 3.29
N GLY A 265 -9.31 21.12 3.41
CA GLY A 265 -9.37 22.57 3.45
C GLY A 265 -9.88 23.16 2.13
N VAL A 266 -10.29 24.42 2.20
CA VAL A 266 -10.84 25.17 1.07
C VAL A 266 -10.30 26.58 1.05
N LEU A 267 -10.04 27.06 -0.16
CA LEU A 267 -9.78 28.46 -0.43
C LEU A 267 -11.13 29.11 -0.77
N ASP A 268 -11.55 30.06 0.04
CA ASP A 268 -12.80 30.78 -0.19
C ASP A 268 -12.70 31.58 -1.51
N PRO A 269 -13.65 31.40 -2.45
CA PRO A 269 -13.55 31.98 -3.78
C PRO A 269 -13.67 33.51 -3.80
N ASP A 270 -14.37 34.10 -2.82
CA ASP A 270 -14.66 35.53 -2.77
C ASP A 270 -13.59 36.28 -1.97
N THR A 271 -13.26 35.78 -0.78
CA THR A 271 -12.29 36.41 0.13
C THR A 271 -10.85 36.01 -0.19
N ARG A 272 -10.64 34.87 -0.86
CA ARG A 272 -9.33 34.22 -1.05
C ARG A 272 -8.64 33.83 0.26
N ASP A 273 -9.38 33.70 1.35
CA ASP A 273 -8.87 33.23 2.62
C ASP A 273 -8.83 31.68 2.63
N TRP A 274 -7.75 31.13 3.19
CA TRP A 274 -7.56 29.69 3.31
C TRP A 274 -8.09 29.19 4.65
N THR A 275 -8.93 28.14 4.60
CA THR A 275 -9.36 27.41 5.79
C THR A 275 -8.77 26.00 5.75
N ASP A 276 -7.92 25.66 6.71
CA ASP A 276 -7.34 24.31 6.85
C ASP A 276 -8.44 23.28 7.20
N GLY A 277 -8.40 22.13 6.52
CA GLY A 277 -9.26 20.99 6.82
C GLY A 277 -8.71 20.09 7.93
N LEU A 278 -9.54 19.13 8.36
CA LEU A 278 -9.22 18.19 9.45
C LEU A 278 -7.91 17.43 9.21
N LEU A 279 -7.72 16.83 8.03
CA LEU A 279 -6.51 16.07 7.70
C LEU A 279 -5.31 17.00 7.61
N SER A 280 -5.45 18.18 7.01
CA SER A 280 -4.32 19.12 6.89
C SER A 280 -3.80 19.55 8.27
N ASN A 281 -4.70 19.79 9.24
CA ASN A 281 -4.33 20.10 10.63
C ASN A 281 -3.65 18.91 11.33
N ILE A 282 -4.22 17.71 11.24
CA ILE A 282 -3.63 16.49 11.81
C ILE A 282 -2.24 16.24 11.20
N PHE A 283 -2.13 16.39 9.89
CA PHE A 283 -0.88 16.18 9.15
C PHE A 283 0.20 17.14 9.62
N ARG A 284 -0.11 18.44 9.78
CA ARG A 284 0.84 19.42 10.33
C ARG A 284 1.28 19.07 11.75
N GLU A 285 0.33 18.75 12.62
CA GLU A 285 0.61 18.45 14.03
C GLU A 285 1.52 17.23 14.18
N LEU A 286 1.23 16.14 13.46
CA LEU A 286 2.05 14.94 13.53
C LEU A 286 3.40 15.11 12.83
N ASN A 287 3.47 15.97 11.83
CA ASN A 287 4.69 16.22 11.07
C ASN A 287 5.60 17.30 11.68
N LYS A 288 5.30 17.75 12.91
CA LYS A 288 6.22 18.61 13.68
C LYS A 288 7.53 17.87 13.96
N PRO A 289 8.70 18.50 13.73
CA PRO A 289 9.99 17.93 14.11
C PRO A 289 10.00 17.50 15.58
N THR A 290 10.68 16.39 15.85
CA THR A 290 10.80 15.81 17.18
C THR A 290 12.21 15.25 17.33
N ASP A 291 12.85 15.53 18.45
CA ASP A 291 14.17 14.99 18.78
C ASP A 291 14.06 13.60 19.43
N LYS A 292 12.84 13.18 19.78
CA LYS A 292 12.58 11.87 20.38
C LYS A 292 12.47 10.81 19.29
N ALA A 293 13.06 9.64 19.54
CA ALA A 293 12.87 8.47 18.70
C ALA A 293 11.45 7.91 18.89
N GLU A 294 10.49 8.40 18.10
CA GLU A 294 9.09 8.01 18.15
C GLU A 294 8.52 7.77 16.75
N ARG A 295 7.37 7.11 16.67
CA ARG A 295 6.62 6.90 15.43
C ARG A 295 5.23 7.52 15.53
N ARG A 296 4.78 8.16 14.45
CA ARG A 296 3.50 8.86 14.40
C ARG A 296 2.71 8.41 13.18
N TYR A 297 1.62 7.68 13.39
CA TYR A 297 0.84 7.09 12.32
C TYR A 297 -0.51 7.79 12.18
N ILE A 298 -0.86 8.10 10.92
CA ILE A 298 -2.20 8.55 10.56
C ILE A 298 -2.95 7.32 10.05
N LEU A 299 -3.98 6.90 10.77
CA LEU A 299 -4.82 5.78 10.40
C LEU A 299 -6.11 6.27 9.76
N PHE A 300 -6.31 5.96 8.49
CA PHE A 300 -7.57 6.14 7.79
C PHE A 300 -8.41 4.87 7.97
N ASP A 301 -9.42 4.94 8.83
CA ASP A 301 -10.36 3.85 9.11
C ASP A 301 -11.66 4.08 8.33
N GLY A 302 -11.78 3.44 7.18
CA GLY A 302 -12.92 3.58 6.29
C GLY A 302 -12.58 3.33 4.82
N ASP A 303 -13.62 3.20 4.01
CA ASP A 303 -13.48 2.85 2.60
C ASP A 303 -12.73 3.90 1.78
N VAL A 304 -11.94 3.40 0.83
CA VAL A 304 -11.20 4.23 -0.13
C VAL A 304 -12.04 4.43 -1.39
N ASP A 305 -12.19 5.69 -1.79
CA ASP A 305 -12.75 6.06 -3.08
C ASP A 305 -11.83 7.04 -3.81
N ALA A 306 -12.00 7.09 -5.13
CA ALA A 306 -11.17 7.89 -6.02
C ALA A 306 -11.18 9.41 -5.70
N LEU A 307 -12.24 9.96 -5.11
CA LEU A 307 -12.38 11.41 -4.97
C LEU A 307 -11.43 11.99 -3.93
N TRP A 308 -11.37 11.41 -2.73
CA TRP A 308 -10.47 11.94 -1.69
C TRP A 308 -9.05 11.36 -1.82
N ILE A 309 -8.91 10.07 -2.16
CA ILE A 309 -7.59 9.43 -2.17
C ILE A 309 -6.70 9.99 -3.27
N GLU A 310 -7.28 10.55 -4.34
CA GLU A 310 -6.51 11.16 -5.41
C GLU A 310 -5.67 12.36 -4.94
N ASN A 311 -6.08 13.08 -3.90
CA ASN A 311 -5.28 14.16 -3.33
C ASN A 311 -4.08 13.62 -2.50
N MET A 312 -4.12 12.35 -2.08
CA MET A 312 -3.04 11.68 -1.33
C MET A 312 -1.95 11.09 -2.24
N ASN A 313 -2.21 11.03 -3.54
CA ASN A 313 -1.34 10.40 -4.51
C ASN A 313 0.12 10.87 -4.47
N SER A 314 0.34 12.17 -4.27
CA SER A 314 1.68 12.77 -4.22
C SER A 314 2.42 12.46 -2.92
N VAL A 315 1.68 12.29 -1.81
CA VAL A 315 2.28 11.95 -0.52
C VAL A 315 2.51 10.44 -0.37
N MET A 316 1.71 9.61 -1.03
CA MET A 316 1.88 8.15 -1.06
C MET A 316 3.04 7.69 -1.95
N ASP A 317 3.44 8.48 -2.95
CA ASP A 317 4.59 8.18 -3.81
C ASP A 317 5.93 8.46 -3.10
N ASP A 318 7.04 8.09 -3.72
CA ASP A 318 8.42 8.26 -3.21
C ASP A 318 8.73 9.74 -2.84
N ASN A 319 7.99 10.69 -3.41
CA ASN A 319 8.10 12.12 -3.14
C ASN A 319 7.73 12.51 -1.70
N LYS A 320 6.82 11.77 -1.04
CA LYS A 320 6.34 12.07 0.32
C LYS A 320 5.82 13.50 0.50
N LEU A 321 5.15 14.07 -0.51
CA LEU A 321 4.68 15.47 -0.51
C LEU A 321 3.15 15.57 -0.59
N LEU A 322 2.52 16.05 0.47
CA LEU A 322 1.11 16.44 0.45
C LEU A 322 0.99 17.82 -0.21
N THR A 323 0.17 17.93 -1.24
CA THR A 323 -0.09 19.20 -1.94
C THR A 323 -1.54 19.61 -1.70
N LEU A 324 -1.74 20.76 -1.07
CA LEU A 324 -3.06 21.32 -0.78
C LEU A 324 -3.54 22.21 -1.93
N ALA A 325 -4.84 22.50 -1.97
CA ALA A 325 -5.45 23.28 -3.04
C ALA A 325 -4.95 24.74 -3.11
N ASN A 326 -4.49 25.31 -1.98
CA ASN A 326 -3.81 26.61 -1.93
C ASN A 326 -2.39 26.60 -2.53
N GLY A 327 -1.90 25.45 -3.01
CA GLY A 327 -0.57 25.28 -3.57
C GLY A 327 0.52 24.99 -2.53
N GLU A 328 0.18 24.92 -1.25
CA GLU A 328 1.12 24.55 -0.20
C GLU A 328 1.57 23.10 -0.33
N ARG A 329 2.85 22.86 -0.06
CA ARG A 329 3.48 21.54 -0.16
C ARG A 329 4.11 21.16 1.16
N ILE A 330 3.57 20.14 1.82
CA ILE A 330 4.03 19.66 3.12
C ILE A 330 4.68 18.29 2.94
N ARG A 331 5.99 18.18 3.25
CA ARG A 331 6.73 16.93 3.13
C ARG A 331 6.55 16.06 4.36
N LEU A 332 6.10 14.82 4.21
CA LEU A 332 6.01 13.82 5.27
C LEU A 332 7.42 13.44 5.77
N LEU A 333 7.64 13.61 7.07
CA LEU A 333 8.88 13.24 7.76
C LEU A 333 8.97 11.73 7.99
N ASN A 334 10.20 11.21 8.12
CA ASN A 334 10.46 9.76 8.19
C ASN A 334 9.93 9.07 9.45
N HIS A 335 9.61 9.83 10.51
CA HIS A 335 8.97 9.27 11.71
C HIS A 335 7.44 9.14 11.55
N CYS A 336 6.87 9.70 10.48
CA CYS A 336 5.46 9.61 10.16
C CYS A 336 5.17 8.52 9.11
N ALA A 337 4.03 7.85 9.23
CA ALA A 337 3.53 6.91 8.23
C ALA A 337 2.00 7.01 8.07
N LEU A 338 1.51 6.57 6.92
CA LEU A 338 0.09 6.55 6.56
C LEU A 338 -0.39 5.10 6.56
N LEU A 339 -1.44 4.83 7.33
CA LEU A 339 -2.07 3.53 7.43
C LEU A 339 -3.51 3.62 6.95
N PHE A 340 -3.96 2.62 6.22
CA PHE A 340 -5.34 2.53 5.76
C PHE A 340 -5.92 1.19 6.20
N GLU A 341 -7.00 1.20 6.97
CA GLU A 341 -7.78 0.02 7.28
C GLU A 341 -9.01 0.01 6.35
N VAL A 342 -9.07 -0.97 5.45
CA VAL A 342 -10.08 -0.99 4.38
C VAL A 342 -10.70 -2.38 4.22
N GLY A 343 -11.98 -2.40 3.86
CA GLY A 343 -12.71 -3.65 3.57
C GLY A 343 -12.32 -4.24 2.21
N ASP A 344 -12.51 -3.44 1.15
CA ASP A 344 -12.12 -3.78 -0.22
C ASP A 344 -11.60 -2.55 -0.99
N LEU A 345 -11.02 -2.80 -2.16
CA LEU A 345 -10.43 -1.76 -3.03
C LEU A 345 -11.12 -1.68 -4.40
N LYS A 346 -12.42 -2.01 -4.48
CA LYS A 346 -13.16 -1.99 -5.76
C LYS A 346 -13.25 -0.59 -6.38
N PHE A 347 -13.30 0.44 -5.54
CA PHE A 347 -13.43 1.85 -5.96
C PHE A 347 -12.09 2.59 -5.94
N ALA A 348 -11.00 1.91 -5.60
CA ALA A 348 -9.66 2.46 -5.69
C ALA A 348 -9.08 2.21 -7.08
N SER A 349 -8.38 3.20 -7.64
CA SER A 349 -7.70 3.02 -8.91
C SER A 349 -6.43 2.16 -8.74
N PRO A 350 -6.05 1.33 -9.73
CA PRO A 350 -4.83 0.51 -9.64
C PRO A 350 -3.56 1.34 -9.40
N ALA A 351 -3.51 2.59 -9.89
CA ALA A 351 -2.38 3.47 -9.63
C ALA A 351 -2.27 3.86 -8.15
N THR A 352 -3.39 4.02 -7.43
CA THR A 352 -3.40 4.26 -5.98
C THR A 352 -2.88 3.03 -5.23
N VAL A 353 -3.40 1.85 -5.59
CA VAL A 353 -2.98 0.56 -5.03
C VAL A 353 -1.47 0.35 -5.19
N SER A 354 -0.91 0.68 -6.36
CA SER A 354 0.53 0.50 -6.64
C SER A 354 1.48 1.33 -5.77
N ARG A 355 0.97 2.38 -5.09
CA ARG A 355 1.75 3.32 -4.28
C ARG A 355 1.78 2.97 -2.79
N ALA A 356 0.85 2.14 -2.33
CA ALA A 356 0.82 1.67 -0.95
C ALA A 356 1.43 0.27 -0.83
N GLY A 357 2.04 -0.04 0.32
CA GLY A 357 2.28 -1.41 0.73
C GLY A 357 0.96 -2.10 1.00
N MET A 358 0.88 -3.41 0.74
CA MET A 358 -0.38 -4.13 0.80
C MET A 358 -0.24 -5.33 1.72
N VAL A 359 -1.12 -5.39 2.73
CA VAL A 359 -1.21 -6.52 3.66
C VAL A 359 -2.66 -6.98 3.66
N TYR A 360 -2.89 -8.18 3.14
CA TYR A 360 -4.19 -8.81 3.13
C TYR A 360 -4.38 -9.67 4.38
N VAL A 361 -5.51 -9.47 5.07
CA VAL A 361 -5.89 -10.19 6.27
C VAL A 361 -7.19 -10.93 6.00
N ASP A 362 -7.08 -12.24 5.79
CA ASP A 362 -8.21 -13.11 5.49
C ASP A 362 -8.85 -13.64 6.80
N PRO A 363 -10.16 -13.48 7.02
CA PRO A 363 -10.87 -14.06 8.17
C PRO A 363 -10.78 -15.59 8.23
N LYS A 364 -10.59 -16.28 7.10
CA LYS A 364 -10.38 -17.75 7.09
C LYS A 364 -9.15 -18.16 7.92
N ASN A 365 -8.13 -17.30 8.00
CA ASN A 365 -6.93 -17.58 8.82
C ASN A 365 -7.20 -17.54 10.32
N LEU A 366 -8.21 -16.75 10.74
CA LEU A 366 -8.52 -16.57 12.14
C LEU A 366 -9.50 -17.64 12.63
N GLY A 367 -10.46 -18.04 11.78
CA GLY A 367 -11.52 -18.95 12.17
C GLY A 367 -12.42 -18.35 13.26
N TYR A 368 -13.23 -19.20 13.90
CA TYR A 368 -14.13 -18.79 14.96
C TYR A 368 -13.63 -19.18 16.38
N ASP A 369 -12.73 -20.18 16.49
CA ASP A 369 -12.26 -20.71 17.78
C ASP A 369 -11.58 -19.68 18.68
N PRO A 370 -10.72 -18.76 18.18
CA PRO A 370 -10.04 -17.80 19.05
C PRO A 370 -11.00 -16.83 19.75
N TYR A 371 -12.18 -16.59 19.17
CA TYR A 371 -13.23 -15.78 19.80
C TYR A 371 -13.85 -16.52 20.98
N TRP A 372 -14.11 -17.82 20.83
CA TRP A 372 -14.62 -18.67 21.88
C TRP A 372 -13.62 -18.83 23.02
N GLU A 373 -12.38 -19.19 22.72
CA GLU A 373 -11.33 -19.37 23.72
C GLU A 373 -11.09 -18.10 24.54
N ARG A 374 -11.07 -16.95 23.88
CA ARG A 374 -10.96 -15.65 24.56
C ARG A 374 -12.15 -15.39 25.48
N TRP A 375 -13.36 -15.62 25.00
CA TRP A 375 -14.58 -15.44 25.79
C TRP A 375 -14.59 -16.37 27.02
N LEU A 376 -14.23 -17.64 26.85
CA LEU A 376 -14.16 -18.63 27.91
C LEU A 376 -13.12 -18.27 28.97
N THR A 377 -11.95 -17.78 28.54
CA THR A 377 -10.86 -17.35 29.43
C THR A 377 -11.26 -16.14 30.28
N GLN A 378 -12.03 -15.22 29.72
CA GLN A 378 -12.51 -14.02 30.42
C GLN A 378 -13.75 -14.28 31.30
N LEU A 379 -14.35 -15.47 31.19
CA LEU A 379 -15.56 -15.81 31.92
C LEU A 379 -15.22 -16.04 33.41
N PRO A 380 -15.83 -15.29 34.36
CA PRO A 380 -15.58 -15.45 35.79
C PRO A 380 -16.37 -16.64 36.35
N ARG A 381 -16.04 -17.85 35.88
CA ARG A 381 -16.66 -19.10 36.31
C ARG A 381 -15.62 -20.12 36.76
N PRO A 382 -16.01 -21.10 37.60
CA PRO A 382 -15.15 -22.22 37.96
C PRO A 382 -14.66 -22.97 36.72
N GLU A 383 -13.47 -23.57 36.79
CA GLU A 383 -12.90 -24.34 35.67
C GLU A 383 -13.79 -25.52 35.25
N GLU A 384 -14.51 -26.14 36.18
CA GLU A 384 -15.46 -27.22 35.87
C GLU A 384 -16.59 -26.76 34.93
N ASP A 385 -17.12 -25.55 35.13
CA ASP A 385 -18.13 -24.97 34.24
C ASP A 385 -17.53 -24.69 32.85
N LYS A 386 -16.28 -24.21 32.81
CA LYS A 386 -15.58 -23.93 31.54
C LYS A 386 -15.34 -25.21 30.75
N GLU A 387 -14.89 -26.28 31.40
CA GLU A 387 -14.71 -27.59 30.77
C GLU A 387 -16.02 -28.13 30.18
N ASN A 388 -17.13 -27.99 30.93
CA ASN A 388 -18.44 -28.40 30.44
C ASN A 388 -18.90 -27.56 29.24
N LEU A 389 -18.64 -26.25 29.26
CA LEU A 389 -18.92 -25.36 28.13
C LEU A 389 -18.09 -25.72 26.90
N THR A 390 -16.80 -26.07 27.06
CA THR A 390 -15.94 -26.53 25.95
C THR A 390 -16.49 -27.81 25.34
N LYS A 391 -16.94 -28.78 26.15
CA LYS A 391 -17.56 -30.01 25.64
C LYS A 391 -18.82 -29.70 24.81
N TYR A 392 -19.66 -28.78 25.26
CA TYR A 392 -20.85 -28.37 24.51
C TYR A 392 -20.51 -27.62 23.22
N TRP A 393 -19.46 -26.80 23.26
CA TRP A 393 -18.95 -26.10 22.09
C TRP A 393 -18.51 -27.08 20.99
N GLU A 394 -17.64 -28.03 21.34
CA GLU A 394 -17.14 -29.05 20.41
C GLU A 394 -18.25 -29.96 19.88
N THR A 395 -19.23 -30.30 20.73
CA THR A 395 -20.31 -31.23 20.36
C THR A 395 -21.36 -30.58 19.48
N TYR A 396 -21.72 -29.33 19.75
CA TYR A 396 -22.89 -28.69 19.13
C TYR A 396 -22.54 -27.46 18.31
N VAL A 397 -21.69 -26.57 18.82
CA VAL A 397 -21.50 -25.25 18.24
C VAL A 397 -20.52 -25.27 17.08
N SER A 398 -19.35 -25.89 17.24
CA SER A 398 -18.36 -26.02 16.17
C SER A 398 -18.95 -26.75 14.94
N PRO A 399 -19.58 -27.93 15.06
CA PRO A 399 -20.21 -28.60 13.92
C PRO A 399 -21.34 -27.79 13.27
N ALA A 400 -22.11 -27.03 14.06
CA ALA A 400 -23.15 -26.16 13.52
C ALA A 400 -22.55 -24.97 12.77
N LEU A 401 -21.45 -24.39 13.25
CA LEU A 401 -20.74 -23.31 12.57
C LEU A 401 -20.08 -23.80 11.28
N ASP A 402 -19.47 -24.98 11.28
CA ASP A 402 -18.91 -25.59 10.07
C ASP A 402 -19.99 -25.85 9.02
N LEU A 403 -21.17 -26.31 9.44
CA LEU A 403 -22.31 -26.47 8.54
C LEU A 403 -22.79 -25.12 7.97
N ILE A 404 -22.88 -24.08 8.79
CA ILE A 404 -23.38 -22.76 8.38
C ILE A 404 -22.37 -22.04 7.47
N LEU A 405 -21.08 -22.10 7.80
CA LEU A 405 -20.03 -21.33 7.15
C LEU A 405 -19.40 -22.07 5.97
N GLU A 406 -19.17 -23.38 6.11
CA GLU A 406 -18.47 -24.20 5.11
C GLU A 406 -19.41 -25.15 4.36
N GLY A 407 -20.66 -25.29 4.81
CA GLY A 407 -21.60 -26.24 4.22
C GLY A 407 -21.26 -27.70 4.52
N LEU A 408 -20.37 -27.96 5.48
CA LEU A 408 -19.95 -29.31 5.85
C LEU A 408 -21.02 -29.94 6.74
N THR A 409 -21.81 -30.86 6.18
CA THR A 409 -22.62 -31.78 6.99
C THR A 409 -21.70 -32.85 7.55
N GLY A 410 -21.57 -32.91 8.88
CA GLY A 410 -20.72 -33.89 9.57
C GLY A 410 -20.82 -35.30 8.99
N MET A 411 -19.66 -35.94 8.81
CA MET A 411 -19.37 -37.26 8.23
C MET A 411 -18.90 -37.32 6.77
N GLN A 412 -18.01 -36.42 6.34
CA GLN A 412 -16.99 -36.79 5.32
C GLN A 412 -15.60 -36.32 5.77
N GLN A 413 -15.02 -37.06 6.72
CA GLN A 413 -13.56 -37.23 6.75
C GLN A 413 -13.24 -38.38 5.79
N GLY A 414 -12.56 -38.07 4.69
CA GLY A 414 -12.05 -39.03 3.71
C GLY A 414 -10.77 -38.49 3.10
#